data_AF-A0A0L7KK32-F1
#
_entry.id   AF-A0A0L7KK32-F1
#
_cell.length_a   1.000
_cell.length_b   1.000
_cell.length_c   1.000
_cell.angle_alpha   90.00
_cell.angle_beta   90.00
_cell.angle_gamma   90.00
#
_symmetry.space_group_name_H-M   'P 1'
#
loop_
_entity.id
_entity.type
_entity.pdbx_description
1 polymer ?
#
loop_
_entity_poly.entity_id
_entity_poly.type
_entity_poly.pdbx_seq_one_letter_code
_entity_poly.pdbx_strand_id
1 'polypeptide(L)'
;MFYTLGDYRDICVGNTDIVVEALSSSEKEKMNKIQQKIKDIVEKLNGDTPGQQPSDKRTALWGDFAQYIWNGMIYALTYNTDSGGKDKTPTHNDTVKGALWDSDKNTPQNTQYQYNTVKLDDTSGAKTSNAPLLTDFISRPPYFRYLEEWGQHFCKTRKRMLKDIIYECRNRDRGGHKYCSGDGYDCEKIKPENYENISDLDCRDCYKQCRKYRKWIDKKFEEYNNQKSKYDGELQKLPKDNNCSGGDNKKFCTEIQKHTTAGSFLAALKHCKHGQTGGDQGNGGSMTKIKSILNILKRHLILPRIVKRVYIWSYV
;
A
#
# COMPACT_ATOMS: atom_id res chain seq x y z
N MET A 1 3.84 5.91 9.49
CA MET A 1 3.33 6.65 10.66
C MET A 1 1.80 6.72 10.64
N PHE A 2 1.15 7.42 9.69
CA PHE A 2 -0.33 7.48 9.63
C PHE A 2 -0.99 6.10 9.53
N TYR A 3 -0.57 5.26 8.58
CA TYR A 3 -1.04 3.86 8.46
C TYR A 3 -0.84 3.07 9.76
N THR A 4 0.37 3.14 10.32
CA THR A 4 0.74 2.47 11.59
C THR A 4 -0.14 2.90 12.77
N LEU A 5 -0.44 4.19 12.91
CA LEU A 5 -1.33 4.67 13.97
C LEU A 5 -2.76 4.16 13.74
N GLY A 6 -3.21 4.10 12.49
CA GLY A 6 -4.48 3.45 12.11
C GLY A 6 -4.52 1.98 12.49
N ASP A 7 -3.42 1.25 12.32
CA ASP A 7 -3.34 -0.16 12.74
C ASP A 7 -3.39 -0.32 14.26
N TYR A 8 -2.68 0.52 15.00
CA TYR A 8 -2.78 0.55 16.47
C TYR A 8 -4.19 0.88 16.94
N ARG A 9 -4.87 1.81 16.26
CA ARG A 9 -6.27 2.13 16.52
C ARG A 9 -7.14 0.90 16.35
N ASP A 10 -7.06 0.25 15.20
CA ASP A 10 -7.92 -0.89 14.87
C ASP A 10 -7.67 -2.09 15.79
N ILE A 11 -6.41 -2.33 16.18
CA ILE A 11 -6.09 -3.31 17.23
C ILE A 11 -6.74 -2.93 18.57
N CYS A 12 -6.67 -1.66 18.97
CA CYS A 12 -7.24 -1.18 20.23
C CYS A 12 -8.76 -1.30 20.25
N VAL A 13 -9.44 -0.81 19.21
CA VAL A 13 -10.91 -0.80 19.12
C VAL A 13 -11.50 -2.16 18.72
N GLY A 14 -10.66 -3.13 18.32
CA GLY A 14 -11.07 -4.48 17.96
C GLY A 14 -11.57 -4.62 16.52
N ASN A 15 -11.26 -3.67 15.63
CA ASN A 15 -11.63 -3.70 14.22
C ASN A 15 -10.60 -4.50 13.40
N THR A 16 -10.41 -5.77 13.76
CA THR A 16 -9.32 -6.61 13.23
C THR A 16 -9.78 -7.75 12.32
N ASP A 17 -11.08 -7.85 12.01
CA ASP A 17 -11.66 -9.00 11.30
C ASP A 17 -10.96 -9.28 9.97
N ILE A 18 -10.75 -8.24 9.16
CA ILE A 18 -10.08 -8.38 7.85
C ILE A 18 -8.63 -8.87 7.98
N VAL A 19 -7.94 -8.47 9.06
CA VAL A 19 -6.59 -8.92 9.36
C VAL A 19 -6.63 -10.38 9.79
N VAL A 20 -7.52 -10.72 10.74
CA VAL A 20 -7.70 -12.09 11.23
C VAL A 20 -7.98 -13.02 10.08
N GLU A 21 -8.86 -12.69 9.14
CA GLU A 21 -9.15 -13.54 7.96
C GLU A 21 -7.89 -13.86 7.14
N ALA A 22 -6.97 -12.90 7.00
CA ALA A 22 -5.75 -13.01 6.20
C ALA A 22 -4.59 -13.73 6.91
N LEU A 23 -4.65 -13.90 8.23
CA LEU A 23 -3.58 -14.50 9.02
C LEU A 23 -3.54 -16.03 8.92
N SER A 24 -2.34 -16.60 9.10
CA SER A 24 -2.19 -18.05 9.32
C SER A 24 -2.82 -18.46 10.66
N SER A 25 -3.14 -19.75 10.85
CA SER A 25 -3.75 -20.23 12.10
C SER A 25 -2.94 -19.84 13.34
N SER A 26 -1.61 -19.93 13.26
CA SER A 26 -0.71 -19.58 14.38
C SER A 26 -0.73 -18.09 14.72
N GLU A 27 -0.92 -17.23 13.71
CA GLU A 27 -0.98 -15.77 13.91
C GLU A 27 -2.37 -15.33 14.35
N LYS A 28 -3.43 -16.00 13.88
CA LYS A 28 -4.81 -15.82 14.36
C LYS A 28 -4.88 -16.03 15.87
N GLU A 29 -4.27 -17.09 16.39
CA GLU A 29 -4.22 -17.34 17.84
C GLU A 29 -3.52 -16.22 18.61
N LYS A 30 -2.41 -15.69 18.07
CA LYS A 30 -1.69 -14.57 18.68
C LYS A 30 -2.55 -13.31 18.70
N MET A 31 -3.22 -12.99 17.59
CA MET A 31 -4.13 -11.84 17.49
C MET A 31 -5.29 -11.99 18.49
N ASN A 32 -5.91 -13.16 18.57
CA ASN A 32 -6.98 -13.43 19.52
C ASN A 32 -6.51 -13.26 20.98
N LYS A 33 -5.31 -13.73 21.33
CA LYS A 33 -4.71 -13.52 22.66
C LYS A 33 -4.48 -12.04 22.96
N ILE A 34 -4.05 -11.25 21.98
CA ILE A 34 -3.91 -9.80 22.13
C ILE A 34 -5.28 -9.16 22.37
N GLN A 35 -6.27 -9.48 21.55
CA GLN A 35 -7.63 -8.96 21.68
C GLN A 35 -8.27 -9.29 23.03
N GLN A 36 -8.05 -10.51 23.54
CA GLN A 36 -8.52 -10.91 24.86
C GLN A 36 -7.84 -10.11 25.97
N LYS A 37 -6.50 -9.95 25.92
CA LYS A 37 -5.78 -9.15 26.92
C LYS A 37 -6.24 -7.69 26.93
N ILE A 38 -6.46 -7.09 25.76
CA ILE A 38 -7.01 -5.73 25.66
C ILE A 38 -8.39 -5.67 26.30
N LYS A 39 -9.25 -6.67 26.04
CA LYS A 39 -10.58 -6.78 26.67
C LYS A 39 -10.45 -6.78 28.19
N ASP A 40 -9.63 -7.68 28.72
CA ASP A 40 -9.45 -7.87 30.16
C ASP A 40 -8.92 -6.60 30.85
N ILE A 41 -7.98 -5.88 30.21
CA ILE A 41 -7.43 -4.63 30.74
C ILE A 41 -8.48 -3.53 30.75
N VAL A 42 -9.21 -3.34 29.64
CA VAL A 42 -10.23 -2.28 29.50
C VAL A 42 -11.39 -2.50 30.46
N GLU A 43 -11.80 -3.76 30.68
CA GLU A 43 -12.85 -4.12 31.63
C GLU A 43 -12.40 -3.90 33.08
N LYS A 44 -11.14 -4.25 33.41
CA LYS A 44 -10.58 -4.03 34.76
C LYS A 44 -10.37 -2.55 35.10
N LEU A 45 -10.07 -1.70 34.12
CA LEU A 45 -9.78 -0.27 34.34
C LEU A 45 -10.99 0.57 34.75
N ASN A 46 -12.21 0.15 34.39
CA ASN A 46 -13.40 1.02 34.47
C ASN A 46 -14.41 0.64 35.55
N GLY A 47 -14.19 -0.44 36.29
CA GLY A 47 -15.21 -1.04 37.16
C GLY A 47 -16.44 -1.51 36.36
N ASP A 48 -17.25 -2.37 36.97
CA ASP A 48 -18.49 -2.87 36.35
C ASP A 48 -19.56 -1.76 36.30
N THR A 49 -19.45 -0.81 35.37
CA THR A 49 -20.54 0.10 35.05
C THR A 49 -21.58 -0.64 34.20
N PRO A 50 -22.81 -0.85 34.68
CA PRO A 50 -23.83 -1.57 33.92
C PRO A 50 -24.27 -0.74 32.70
N GLY A 51 -24.17 -1.33 31.49
CA GLY A 51 -24.85 -0.81 30.29
C GLY A 51 -24.00 -0.34 29.11
N GLN A 52 -22.65 -0.30 29.22
CA GLN A 52 -21.79 0.11 28.09
C GLN A 52 -21.23 -1.11 27.34
N GLN A 53 -21.35 -1.14 26.00
CA GLN A 53 -20.78 -2.21 25.18
C GLN A 53 -19.25 -2.16 25.23
N PRO A 54 -18.54 -3.32 25.23
CA PRO A 54 -17.07 -3.37 25.26
C PRO A 54 -16.38 -2.57 24.15
N SER A 55 -17.01 -2.43 22.98
CA SER A 55 -16.54 -1.61 21.86
C SER A 55 -16.48 -0.11 22.18
N ASP A 56 -17.44 0.38 22.96
CA ASP A 56 -17.57 1.80 23.28
C ASP A 56 -16.48 2.22 24.27
N LYS A 57 -16.17 1.34 25.23
CA LYS A 57 -15.08 1.53 26.20
C LYS A 57 -13.70 1.58 25.52
N ARG A 58 -13.46 0.71 24.54
CA ARG A 58 -12.21 0.71 23.77
C ARG A 58 -12.06 1.95 22.89
N THR A 59 -13.16 2.41 22.31
CA THR A 59 -13.17 3.64 21.50
C THR A 59 -12.89 4.87 22.36
N ALA A 60 -13.48 4.95 23.55
CA ALA A 60 -13.16 5.99 24.53
C ALA A 60 -11.67 5.95 24.93
N LEU A 61 -11.15 4.76 25.28
CA LEU A 61 -9.74 4.59 25.62
C LEU A 61 -8.81 5.06 24.48
N TRP A 62 -9.13 4.73 23.23
CA TRP A 62 -8.36 5.24 22.10
C TRP A 62 -8.38 6.78 22.06
N GLY A 63 -9.55 7.40 22.25
CA GLY A 63 -9.70 8.85 22.32
C GLY A 63 -8.78 9.51 23.35
N ASP A 64 -8.69 8.91 24.55
CA ASP A 64 -7.88 9.43 25.65
C ASP A 64 -6.37 9.33 25.38
N PHE A 65 -5.93 8.27 24.69
CA PHE A 65 -4.51 7.95 24.52
C PHE A 65 -3.92 8.25 23.13
N ALA A 66 -4.73 8.42 22.09
CA ALA A 66 -4.24 8.54 20.71
C ALA A 66 -3.25 9.70 20.51
N GLN A 67 -3.50 10.84 21.16
CA GLN A 67 -2.60 11.99 21.11
C GLN A 67 -1.22 11.66 21.71
N TYR A 68 -1.18 10.98 22.86
CA TYR A 68 0.08 10.60 23.50
C TYR A 68 0.85 9.57 22.68
N ILE A 69 0.14 8.60 22.08
CA ILE A 69 0.75 7.61 21.17
C ILE A 69 1.39 8.33 19.98
N TRP A 70 0.66 9.27 19.34
CA TRP A 70 1.19 10.05 18.24
C TRP A 70 2.40 10.90 18.64
N ASN A 71 2.33 11.58 19.79
CA ASN A 71 3.45 12.35 20.33
C ASN A 71 4.69 11.46 20.55
N GLY A 72 4.51 10.26 21.09
CA GLY A 72 5.58 9.26 21.23
C GLY A 72 6.17 8.83 19.89
N MET A 73 5.34 8.62 18.87
CA MET A 73 5.80 8.30 17.50
C MET A 73 6.63 9.45 16.90
N ILE A 74 6.26 10.71 17.15
CA ILE A 74 7.05 11.89 16.72
C ILE A 74 8.36 11.99 17.51
N TYR A 75 8.31 11.79 18.84
CA TYR A 75 9.48 11.82 19.70
C TYR A 75 10.53 10.79 19.28
N ALA A 76 10.10 9.60 18.83
CA ALA A 76 10.98 8.57 18.33
C ALA A 76 11.85 9.02 17.14
N LEU A 77 11.38 9.99 16.33
CA LEU A 77 12.15 10.56 15.21
C LEU A 77 13.33 11.41 15.66
N THR A 78 13.38 11.79 16.94
CA THR A 78 14.51 12.55 17.52
C THR A 78 15.73 11.67 17.80
N TYR A 79 15.60 10.34 17.70
CA TYR A 79 16.70 9.41 17.88
C TYR A 79 17.44 9.13 16.58
N ASN A 80 18.76 9.01 16.66
CA ASN A 80 19.56 8.48 15.57
C ASN A 80 19.56 6.95 15.66
N THR A 81 18.79 6.28 14.81
CA THR A 81 18.67 4.81 14.82
C THR A 81 19.95 4.08 14.45
N ASP A 82 20.93 4.77 13.85
CA ASP A 82 22.22 4.20 13.43
C ASP A 82 23.33 4.43 14.47
N SER A 83 23.04 5.18 15.55
CA SER A 83 24.03 5.56 16.57
C SER A 83 24.31 4.48 17.62
N GLY A 84 23.49 3.43 17.68
CA GLY A 84 23.66 2.30 18.59
C GLY A 84 24.13 1.05 17.85
N GLY A 85 25.16 0.38 18.38
CA GLY A 85 25.38 -1.03 18.04
C GLY A 85 24.14 -1.88 18.38
N LYS A 86 24.08 -3.13 17.93
CA LYS A 86 22.89 -4.02 18.04
C LYS A 86 22.24 -4.11 19.43
N ASP A 87 22.94 -3.76 20.50
CA ASP A 87 22.47 -3.85 21.89
C ASP A 87 22.63 -2.53 22.68
N LYS A 88 22.84 -1.39 22.01
CA LYS A 88 22.96 -0.08 22.67
C LYS A 88 21.74 0.78 22.43
N THR A 89 21.32 1.51 23.46
CA THR A 89 20.27 2.52 23.32
C THR A 89 20.71 3.57 22.29
N PRO A 90 19.89 3.87 21.28
CA PRO A 90 20.19 4.93 20.32
C PRO A 90 20.26 6.27 21.04
N THR A 91 21.14 7.15 20.59
CA THR A 91 21.28 8.51 21.13
C THR A 91 20.35 9.47 20.40
N HIS A 92 20.00 10.57 21.07
CA HIS A 92 19.28 11.66 20.42
C HIS A 92 20.16 12.35 19.37
N ASN A 93 19.50 12.87 18.33
CA ASN A 93 20.03 13.94 17.52
C ASN A 93 19.52 15.26 18.10
N ASP A 94 20.38 15.99 18.80
CA ASP A 94 19.99 17.21 19.51
C ASP A 94 19.43 18.30 18.59
N THR A 95 19.92 18.38 17.34
CA THR A 95 19.40 19.31 16.34
C THR A 95 17.96 18.97 15.95
N VAL A 96 17.67 17.70 15.67
CA VAL A 96 16.32 17.25 15.33
C VAL A 96 15.40 17.38 16.55
N LYS A 97 15.87 16.99 17.74
CA LYS A 97 15.12 17.11 18.98
C LYS A 97 14.70 18.55 19.26
N GLY A 98 15.65 19.49 19.22
CA GLY A 98 15.37 20.92 19.45
C GLY A 98 14.50 21.57 18.38
N ALA A 99 14.41 21.00 17.17
CA ALA A 99 13.52 21.49 16.12
C ALA A 99 12.12 20.88 16.19
N LEU A 100 11.99 19.65 16.69
CA LEU A 100 10.77 18.86 16.57
C LEU A 100 9.97 18.75 17.88
N TRP A 101 10.61 18.90 19.05
CA TRP A 101 10.03 18.52 20.33
C TRP A 101 10.12 19.61 21.40
N ASP A 102 8.97 19.92 22.02
CA ASP A 102 8.86 20.77 23.21
C ASP A 102 8.89 19.86 24.45
N SER A 103 10.03 19.87 25.16
CA SER A 103 10.24 19.05 26.37
C SER A 103 9.41 19.49 27.57
N ASP A 104 9.02 20.76 27.66
CA ASP A 104 8.21 21.25 28.79
C ASP A 104 6.76 20.79 28.65
N LYS A 105 6.26 20.76 27.41
CA LYS A 105 4.88 20.34 27.11
C LYS A 105 4.75 18.86 26.76
N ASN A 106 5.85 18.16 26.49
CA ASN A 106 5.86 16.80 25.94
C ASN A 106 5.03 16.66 24.65
N THR A 107 5.20 17.60 23.73
CA THR A 107 4.46 17.64 22.46
C THR A 107 5.36 18.06 21.29
N PRO A 108 4.96 17.80 20.03
CA PRO A 108 5.62 18.37 18.88
C PRO A 108 5.63 19.89 18.93
N GLN A 109 6.80 20.49 18.74
CA GLN A 109 7.02 21.94 18.85
C GLN A 109 6.23 22.72 17.79
N ASN A 110 6.18 22.19 16.56
CA ASN A 110 5.40 22.80 15.48
C ASN A 110 3.97 22.26 15.48
N THR A 111 3.00 23.17 15.48
CA THR A 111 1.57 22.85 15.46
C THR A 111 1.18 22.02 14.25
N GLN A 112 1.89 22.06 13.12
CA GLN A 112 1.60 21.22 11.96
C GLN A 112 1.83 19.72 12.19
N TYR A 113 2.57 19.34 13.24
CA TYR A 113 2.85 17.95 13.58
C TYR A 113 2.03 17.45 14.77
N GLN A 114 1.16 18.28 15.35
CA GLN A 114 0.33 17.89 16.47
C GLN A 114 -0.84 17.01 16.01
N TYR A 115 -1.33 16.15 16.91
CA TYR A 115 -2.29 15.10 16.59
C TYR A 115 -3.57 15.62 15.89
N ASN A 116 -4.15 16.73 16.37
CA ASN A 116 -5.43 17.28 15.88
C ASN A 116 -5.29 18.11 14.59
N THR A 117 -4.07 18.39 14.15
CA THR A 117 -3.79 19.39 13.09
C THR A 117 -2.97 18.82 11.95
N VAL A 118 -2.21 17.75 12.19
CA VAL A 118 -1.35 17.13 11.19
C VAL A 118 -2.19 16.52 10.06
N LYS A 119 -1.78 16.84 8.84
CA LYS A 119 -2.45 16.40 7.61
C LYS A 119 -1.53 15.49 6.82
N LEU A 120 -2.13 14.54 6.12
CA LEU A 120 -1.41 13.72 5.16
C LEU A 120 -1.18 14.50 3.86
N ASP A 121 -0.23 15.43 3.86
CA ASP A 121 0.17 16.15 2.65
C ASP A 121 1.14 15.28 1.84
N ASP A 122 0.64 14.71 0.74
CA ASP A 122 1.45 13.88 -0.15
C ASP A 122 2.28 14.79 -1.08
N THR A 123 3.40 15.31 -0.58
CA THR A 123 4.36 16.08 -1.40
C THR A 123 4.98 15.25 -2.55
N SER A 124 4.60 13.98 -2.72
CA SER A 124 5.06 13.07 -3.77
C SER A 124 4.04 12.76 -4.90
N GLY A 125 2.81 13.27 -4.80
CA GLY A 125 1.70 13.06 -5.75
C GLY A 125 0.82 14.30 -5.91
N ALA A 126 -0.16 14.31 -6.83
CA ALA A 126 -0.94 15.52 -7.16
C ALA A 126 -1.58 16.14 -5.90
N LYS A 127 -1.30 17.43 -5.65
CA LYS A 127 -1.93 18.23 -4.59
C LYS A 127 -3.45 18.16 -4.73
N THR A 128 -4.09 17.28 -3.97
CA THR A 128 -5.52 17.42 -3.71
C THR A 128 -5.63 18.48 -2.64
N SER A 129 -6.39 19.54 -2.92
CA SER A 129 -6.58 20.73 -2.08
C SER A 129 -7.26 20.44 -0.72
N ASN A 130 -7.35 19.18 -0.30
CA ASN A 130 -8.03 18.68 0.90
C ASN A 130 -7.32 17.45 1.47
N ALA A 131 -6.05 17.57 1.86
CA ALA A 131 -5.34 16.52 2.60
C ALA A 131 -6.11 16.16 3.89
N PRO A 132 -6.35 14.85 4.17
CA PRO A 132 -7.09 14.44 5.35
C PRO A 132 -6.28 14.74 6.62
N LEU A 133 -6.98 15.07 7.71
CA LEU A 133 -6.39 15.09 9.04
C LEU A 133 -6.00 13.67 9.45
N LEU A 134 -5.06 13.55 10.38
CA LEU A 134 -4.67 12.25 10.95
C LEU A 134 -5.86 11.51 11.56
N THR A 135 -6.70 12.22 12.32
CA THR A 135 -7.91 11.69 12.97
C THR A 135 -8.90 11.10 11.96
N ASP A 136 -9.12 11.80 10.85
CA ASP A 136 -9.96 11.34 9.74
C ASP A 136 -9.34 10.10 9.09
N PHE A 137 -8.02 10.14 8.86
CA PHE A 137 -7.30 9.09 8.16
C PHE A 137 -7.30 7.77 8.94
N ILE A 138 -6.96 7.79 10.23
CA ILE A 138 -6.93 6.57 11.06
C ILE A 138 -8.31 5.98 11.29
N SER A 139 -9.37 6.77 11.12
CA SER A 139 -10.75 6.33 11.27
C SER A 139 -11.34 5.69 10.01
N ARG A 140 -10.64 5.77 8.87
CA ARG A 140 -11.04 5.06 7.64
C ARG A 140 -11.10 3.55 7.90
N PRO A 141 -12.01 2.80 7.26
CA PRO A 141 -12.08 1.35 7.43
C PRO A 141 -10.75 0.68 7.02
N PRO A 142 -10.24 -0.29 7.81
CA PRO A 142 -8.90 -0.85 7.64
C PRO A 142 -8.64 -1.39 6.23
N TYR A 143 -9.61 -2.11 5.64
CA TYR A 143 -9.49 -2.64 4.29
C TYR A 143 -9.10 -1.56 3.26
N PHE A 144 -9.78 -0.41 3.26
CA PHE A 144 -9.51 0.64 2.29
C PHE A 144 -8.17 1.34 2.55
N ARG A 145 -7.75 1.45 3.83
CA ARG A 145 -6.39 1.93 4.15
C ARG A 145 -5.33 0.98 3.62
N TYR A 146 -5.50 -0.34 3.79
CA TYR A 146 -4.57 -1.34 3.25
C TYR A 146 -4.55 -1.36 1.73
N LEU A 147 -5.70 -1.17 1.08
CA LEU A 147 -5.77 -1.08 -0.37
C LEU A 147 -5.05 0.18 -0.90
N GLU A 148 -5.24 1.32 -0.23
CA GLU A 148 -4.53 2.57 -0.51
C GLU A 148 -3.00 2.40 -0.34
N GLU A 149 -2.57 1.83 0.79
CA GLU A 149 -1.16 1.53 1.08
C GLU A 149 -0.54 0.59 0.04
N TRP A 150 -1.24 -0.51 -0.29
CA TRP A 150 -0.84 -1.45 -1.32
C TRP A 150 -0.64 -0.75 -2.67
N GLY A 151 -1.59 0.11 -3.06
CA GLY A 151 -1.52 0.89 -4.30
C GLY A 151 -0.31 1.82 -4.33
N GLN A 152 -0.05 2.53 -3.23
CA GLN A 152 1.10 3.42 -3.10
C GLN A 152 2.43 2.65 -3.23
N HIS A 153 2.58 1.53 -2.51
CA HIS A 153 3.76 0.68 -2.56
C HIS A 153 3.96 0.02 -3.92
N PHE A 154 2.88 -0.43 -4.55
CA PHE A 154 2.90 -0.97 -5.91
C PHE A 154 3.46 0.05 -6.89
N CYS A 155 2.95 1.28 -6.89
CA CYS A 155 3.38 2.34 -7.80
C CYS A 155 4.86 2.72 -7.59
N LYS A 156 5.29 2.90 -6.34
CA LYS A 156 6.71 3.21 -6.01
C LYS A 156 7.65 2.09 -6.47
N THR A 157 7.30 0.84 -6.18
CA THR A 157 8.11 -0.32 -6.55
C THR A 157 8.17 -0.51 -8.05
N ARG A 158 7.02 -0.41 -8.74
CA ARG A 158 6.94 -0.48 -10.20
C ARG A 158 7.82 0.55 -10.86
N LYS A 159 7.78 1.81 -10.41
CA LYS A 159 8.64 2.89 -10.93
C LYS A 159 10.13 2.56 -10.82
N ARG A 160 10.57 2.04 -9.67
CA ARG A 160 11.96 1.62 -9.47
C ARG A 160 12.35 0.49 -10.42
N MET A 161 11.54 -0.56 -10.49
CA MET A 161 11.85 -1.71 -11.36
C MET A 161 11.83 -1.35 -12.84
N LEU A 162 10.92 -0.45 -13.27
CA LEU A 162 10.92 0.05 -14.64
C LEU A 162 12.14 0.91 -14.94
N LYS A 163 12.64 1.71 -13.98
CA LYS A 163 13.91 2.43 -14.13
C LYS A 163 15.07 1.46 -14.36
N ASP A 164 15.13 0.38 -13.58
CA ASP A 164 16.17 -0.65 -13.72
C ASP A 164 16.07 -1.36 -15.09
N ILE A 165 14.85 -1.67 -15.56
CA ILE A 165 14.63 -2.24 -16.90
C ILE A 165 15.09 -1.27 -17.99
N ILE A 166 14.72 0.01 -17.91
CA ILE A 166 15.11 1.01 -18.91
C ILE A 166 16.64 1.14 -18.95
N TYR A 167 17.28 1.17 -17.78
CA TYR A 167 18.73 1.27 -17.67
C TYR A 167 19.45 0.05 -18.27
N GLU A 168 18.91 -1.16 -18.13
CA GLU A 168 19.53 -2.38 -18.64
C GLU A 168 19.13 -2.75 -20.08
N CYS A 169 17.99 -2.25 -20.58
CA CYS A 169 17.43 -2.70 -21.86
C CYS A 169 17.32 -1.62 -22.94
N ARG A 170 17.32 -0.34 -22.55
CA ARG A 170 17.02 0.81 -23.42
C ARG A 170 17.96 2.00 -23.18
N ASN A 171 19.18 1.73 -22.70
CA ASN A 171 20.14 2.78 -22.37
C ASN A 171 21.09 3.03 -23.55
N ARG A 172 21.08 4.26 -24.06
CA ARG A 172 21.94 4.68 -25.20
C ARG A 172 23.39 4.94 -24.77
N ASP A 173 23.60 5.29 -23.51
CA ASP A 173 24.92 5.64 -22.97
C ASP A 173 25.73 4.39 -22.59
N ARG A 174 25.07 3.22 -22.56
CA ARG A 174 25.70 1.94 -22.24
C ARG A 174 25.76 1.08 -23.50
N GLY A 175 26.95 0.96 -24.08
CA GLY A 175 27.18 0.16 -25.29
C GLY A 175 26.64 -1.26 -25.15
N GLY A 176 25.90 -1.74 -26.14
CA GLY A 176 25.23 -3.06 -26.11
C GLY A 176 23.89 -3.11 -25.37
N HIS A 177 23.40 -2.01 -24.79
CA HIS A 177 22.14 -1.97 -24.03
C HIS A 177 21.05 -1.07 -24.64
N LYS A 178 21.26 -0.61 -25.88
CA LYS A 178 20.39 0.33 -26.57
C LYS A 178 19.05 -0.30 -26.97
N TYR A 179 19.09 -1.53 -27.51
CA TYR A 179 17.92 -2.25 -28.00
C TYR A 179 17.96 -3.73 -27.59
N CYS A 180 17.90 -4.01 -26.29
CA CYS A 180 17.81 -5.40 -25.81
C CYS A 180 16.38 -5.97 -25.84
N SER A 181 16.24 -7.26 -26.12
CA SER A 181 15.01 -8.00 -25.92
C SER A 181 14.88 -8.44 -24.45
N GLY A 182 13.64 -8.67 -24.00
CA GLY A 182 13.40 -9.22 -22.66
C GLY A 182 13.88 -10.66 -22.48
N ASP A 183 14.31 -11.31 -23.56
CA ASP A 183 14.87 -12.66 -23.56
C ASP A 183 16.41 -12.64 -23.58
N GLY A 184 17.01 -11.45 -23.60
CA GLY A 184 18.44 -11.25 -23.37
C GLY A 184 19.31 -11.14 -24.61
N TYR A 185 18.70 -10.81 -25.75
CA TYR A 185 19.40 -10.62 -27.02
C TYR A 185 19.43 -9.16 -27.44
N ASP A 186 20.47 -8.76 -28.17
CA ASP A 186 20.50 -7.46 -28.83
C ASP A 186 19.65 -7.49 -30.12
N CYS A 187 18.57 -6.72 -30.14
CA CYS A 187 17.65 -6.67 -31.27
C CYS A 187 18.30 -6.08 -32.54
N GLU A 188 19.39 -5.34 -32.45
CA GLU A 188 20.12 -4.85 -33.63
C GLU A 188 20.95 -5.98 -34.30
N LYS A 189 21.28 -7.04 -33.55
CA LYS A 189 22.09 -8.18 -34.02
C LYS A 189 21.27 -9.40 -34.43
N ILE A 190 20.03 -9.55 -33.95
CA ILE A 190 19.12 -10.61 -34.36
C ILE A 190 18.60 -10.31 -35.78
N LYS A 191 19.22 -10.93 -36.79
CA LYS A 191 18.76 -10.94 -38.18
C LYS A 191 18.42 -12.37 -38.61
N PRO A 192 17.48 -12.58 -39.55
CA PRO A 192 17.08 -13.92 -40.02
C PRO A 192 18.27 -14.78 -40.47
N GLU A 193 19.27 -14.14 -41.08
CA GLU A 193 20.52 -14.76 -41.58
C GLU A 193 21.40 -15.36 -40.47
N ASN A 194 21.28 -14.89 -39.22
CA ASN A 194 22.17 -15.23 -38.11
C ASN A 194 21.49 -16.01 -36.98
N TYR A 195 20.23 -16.44 -37.17
CA TYR A 195 19.43 -17.08 -36.12
C TYR A 195 20.05 -18.38 -35.58
N GLU A 196 20.77 -19.12 -36.42
CA GLU A 196 21.43 -20.39 -36.07
C GLU A 196 22.76 -20.19 -35.28
N ASN A 197 23.32 -18.98 -35.28
CA ASN A 197 24.62 -18.66 -34.66
C ASN A 197 24.51 -17.72 -33.44
N ILE A 198 23.33 -17.57 -32.84
CA ILE A 198 23.14 -16.73 -31.64
C ILE A 198 23.58 -17.52 -30.40
N SER A 199 24.88 -17.61 -30.16
CA SER A 199 25.42 -18.36 -29.02
C SER A 199 25.40 -17.58 -27.70
N ASP A 200 25.42 -16.24 -27.74
CA ASP A 200 25.60 -15.42 -26.54
C ASP A 200 24.40 -14.51 -26.23
N LEU A 201 24.04 -14.48 -24.94
CA LEU A 201 23.09 -13.51 -24.36
C LEU A 201 23.77 -12.14 -24.24
N ASP A 202 23.94 -11.45 -25.37
CA ASP A 202 24.54 -10.10 -25.44
C ASP A 202 23.87 -9.08 -24.50
N CYS A 203 22.61 -9.32 -24.14
CA CYS A 203 21.82 -8.49 -23.25
C CYS A 203 21.39 -9.25 -21.98
N ARG A 204 22.27 -10.06 -21.40
CA ARG A 204 21.97 -10.89 -20.21
C ARG A 204 21.38 -10.10 -19.05
N ASP A 205 21.81 -8.86 -18.81
CA ASP A 205 21.30 -8.05 -17.71
C ASP A 205 19.86 -7.56 -17.95
N CYS A 206 19.50 -7.25 -19.21
CA CYS A 206 18.11 -6.97 -19.57
C CYS A 206 17.20 -8.15 -19.25
N TYR A 207 17.59 -9.37 -19.66
CA TYR A 207 16.86 -10.60 -19.31
C TYR A 207 16.67 -10.76 -17.79
N LYS A 208 17.73 -10.54 -17.00
CA LYS A 208 17.65 -10.63 -15.53
C LYS A 208 16.61 -9.66 -14.96
N GLN A 209 16.60 -8.39 -15.39
CA GLN A 209 15.64 -7.42 -14.89
C GLN A 209 14.21 -7.71 -15.37
N CYS A 210 14.03 -8.08 -16.64
CA CYS A 210 12.74 -8.49 -17.17
C CYS A 210 12.17 -9.70 -16.40
N ARG A 211 12.98 -10.72 -16.13
CA ARG A 211 12.56 -11.89 -15.34
C ARG A 211 12.18 -11.52 -13.91
N LYS A 212 12.95 -10.64 -13.25
CA LYS A 212 12.61 -10.13 -11.91
C LYS A 212 11.26 -9.41 -11.92
N TYR A 213 11.03 -8.54 -12.90
CA TYR A 213 9.78 -7.82 -13.02
C TYR A 213 8.58 -8.73 -13.33
N ARG A 214 8.72 -9.69 -14.27
CA ARG A 214 7.66 -10.68 -14.57
C ARG A 214 7.23 -11.43 -13.30
N LYS A 215 8.19 -12.01 -12.57
CA LYS A 215 7.89 -12.70 -11.30
C LYS A 215 7.24 -11.81 -10.25
N TRP A 216 7.65 -10.54 -10.17
CA TRP A 216 7.08 -9.60 -9.22
C TRP A 216 5.65 -9.19 -9.61
N ILE A 217 5.41 -8.87 -10.89
CA ILE A 217 4.09 -8.44 -11.36
C ILE A 217 3.07 -9.58 -11.29
N ASP A 218 3.48 -10.84 -11.53
CA ASP A 218 2.62 -12.02 -11.40
C ASP A 218 2.10 -12.15 -9.96
N LYS A 219 2.98 -12.03 -8.97
CA LYS A 219 2.58 -12.02 -7.54
C LYS A 219 1.64 -10.84 -7.22
N LYS A 220 1.94 -9.65 -7.73
CA LYS A 220 1.08 -8.47 -7.51
C LYS A 220 -0.28 -8.59 -8.19
N PHE A 221 -0.36 -9.33 -9.29
CA PHE A 221 -1.63 -9.64 -9.96
C PHE A 221 -2.50 -10.55 -9.08
N GLU A 222 -1.93 -11.59 -8.47
CA GLU A 222 -2.64 -12.44 -7.50
C GLU A 222 -3.11 -11.64 -6.28
N GLU A 223 -2.23 -10.84 -5.66
CA GLU A 223 -2.58 -9.96 -4.55
C GLU A 223 -3.75 -9.02 -4.90
N TYR A 224 -3.69 -8.36 -6.07
CA TYR A 224 -4.77 -7.47 -6.52
C TYR A 224 -6.09 -8.20 -6.71
N ASN A 225 -6.09 -9.41 -7.28
CA ASN A 225 -7.33 -10.17 -7.47
C ASN A 225 -7.94 -10.58 -6.12
N ASN A 226 -7.12 -10.91 -5.13
CA ASN A 226 -7.59 -11.19 -3.77
C ASN A 226 -8.18 -9.94 -3.09
N GLN A 227 -7.53 -8.79 -3.27
CA GLN A 227 -8.08 -7.52 -2.78
C GLN A 227 -9.41 -7.20 -3.48
N LYS A 228 -9.45 -7.34 -4.81
CA LYS A 228 -10.63 -7.09 -5.63
C LYS A 228 -11.81 -7.97 -5.24
N SER A 229 -11.60 -9.26 -4.95
CA SER A 229 -12.69 -10.16 -4.58
C SER A 229 -13.32 -9.83 -3.23
N LYS A 230 -12.58 -9.18 -2.33
CA LYS A 230 -13.09 -8.69 -1.04
C LYS A 230 -13.75 -7.32 -1.11
N TYR A 231 -13.41 -6.52 -2.13
CA TYR A 231 -13.81 -5.12 -2.24
C TYR A 231 -15.32 -4.91 -2.11
N ASP A 232 -16.14 -5.68 -2.84
CA ASP A 232 -17.59 -5.49 -2.85
C ASP A 232 -18.21 -5.80 -1.49
N GLY A 233 -17.71 -6.84 -0.80
CA GLY A 233 -18.16 -7.19 0.55
C GLY A 233 -17.79 -6.12 1.58
N GLU A 234 -16.57 -5.59 1.50
CA GLU A 234 -16.12 -4.50 2.38
C GLU A 234 -16.85 -3.19 2.10
N LEU A 235 -17.19 -2.91 0.84
CA LEU A 235 -18.02 -1.77 0.45
C LEU A 235 -19.44 -1.89 1.01
N GLN A 236 -20.03 -3.09 1.03
CA GLN A 236 -21.37 -3.34 1.58
C GLN A 236 -21.44 -3.23 3.11
N LYS A 237 -20.32 -3.45 3.81
CA LYS A 237 -20.21 -3.27 5.26
C LYS A 237 -20.24 -1.79 5.67
N LEU A 238 -20.02 -0.87 4.72
CA LEU A 238 -20.08 0.55 5.02
C LEU A 238 -21.51 0.99 5.33
N PRO A 239 -21.73 1.87 6.31
CA PRO A 239 -23.04 2.41 6.62
C PRO A 239 -23.68 3.05 5.38
N LYS A 240 -24.92 2.65 5.06
CA LYS A 240 -25.63 3.11 3.85
C LYS A 240 -26.26 4.51 4.00
N ASP A 241 -26.43 5.01 5.22
CA ASP A 241 -27.20 6.24 5.49
C ASP A 241 -26.45 7.23 6.38
N ASN A 242 -25.47 7.99 5.88
CA ASN A 242 -24.83 9.11 6.63
C ASN A 242 -24.26 8.80 8.04
N ASN A 243 -24.34 7.55 8.50
CA ASN A 243 -24.13 7.09 9.87
C ASN A 243 -22.79 6.34 9.97
N CYS A 244 -21.76 6.89 9.31
CA CYS A 244 -20.38 6.59 9.66
C CYS A 244 -20.18 7.18 11.05
N SER A 245 -20.34 6.34 12.07
CA SER A 245 -20.31 6.68 13.49
C SER A 245 -19.01 7.43 13.84
N GLY A 246 -19.17 8.66 14.33
CA GLY A 246 -18.08 9.60 14.61
C GLY A 246 -17.84 10.53 13.42
N GLY A 247 -18.11 11.83 13.59
CA GLY A 247 -18.24 12.86 12.54
C GLY A 247 -17.10 13.05 11.54
N ASP A 248 -16.00 12.30 11.67
CA ASP A 248 -14.74 12.49 10.97
C ASP A 248 -14.58 11.58 9.72
N ASN A 249 -15.37 10.50 9.61
CA ASN A 249 -15.27 9.53 8.49
C ASN A 249 -16.31 9.74 7.38
N LYS A 250 -17.27 10.67 7.56
CA LYS A 250 -18.41 10.84 6.64
C LYS A 250 -17.97 11.17 5.20
N LYS A 251 -16.98 12.07 5.06
CA LYS A 251 -16.45 12.48 3.74
C LYS A 251 -15.82 11.30 3.00
N PHE A 252 -15.01 10.50 3.69
CA PHE A 252 -14.38 9.33 3.09
C PHE A 252 -15.43 8.28 2.69
N CYS A 253 -16.40 8.00 3.57
CA CYS A 253 -17.52 7.10 3.28
C CYS A 253 -18.32 7.50 2.03
N THR A 254 -18.63 8.79 1.87
CA THR A 254 -19.36 9.26 0.69
C THR A 254 -18.51 9.18 -0.58
N GLU A 255 -17.20 9.46 -0.49
CA GLU A 255 -16.32 9.32 -1.66
C GLU A 255 -16.13 7.86 -2.07
N ILE A 256 -15.93 6.94 -1.12
CA ILE A 256 -15.72 5.52 -1.45
C ILE A 256 -16.95 4.88 -2.10
N GLN A 257 -18.16 5.30 -1.73
CA GLN A 257 -19.41 4.84 -2.36
C GLN A 257 -19.48 5.19 -3.86
N LYS A 258 -18.77 6.22 -4.32
CA LYS A 258 -18.68 6.56 -5.76
C LYS A 258 -17.77 5.59 -6.53
N HIS A 259 -16.97 4.78 -5.83
CA HIS A 259 -16.02 3.85 -6.40
C HIS A 259 -16.54 2.42 -6.26
N THR A 260 -17.31 1.97 -7.25
CA THR A 260 -17.93 0.64 -7.26
C THR A 260 -16.94 -0.52 -7.46
N THR A 261 -15.66 -0.25 -7.68
CA THR A 261 -14.64 -1.32 -7.88
C THR A 261 -13.31 -0.93 -7.24
N ALA A 262 -12.52 -1.93 -6.83
CA ALA A 262 -11.15 -1.72 -6.35
C ALA A 262 -10.30 -0.92 -7.36
N GLY A 263 -10.47 -1.19 -8.66
CA GLY A 263 -9.74 -0.48 -9.71
C GLY A 263 -10.11 1.00 -9.81
N SER A 264 -11.40 1.36 -9.69
CA SER A 264 -11.84 2.75 -9.72
C SER A 264 -11.40 3.54 -8.49
N PHE A 265 -11.41 2.90 -7.31
CA PHE A 265 -10.84 3.47 -6.09
C PHE A 265 -9.34 3.75 -6.23
N LEU A 266 -8.55 2.74 -6.62
CA LEU A 266 -7.11 2.88 -6.81
C LEU A 266 -6.75 3.94 -7.88
N ALA A 267 -7.56 4.06 -8.93
CA ALA A 267 -7.37 5.08 -9.96
C ALA A 267 -7.61 6.50 -9.41
N ALA A 268 -8.61 6.67 -8.55
CA ALA A 268 -8.93 7.97 -7.94
C ALA A 268 -7.82 8.49 -7.02
N LEU A 269 -7.06 7.59 -6.39
CA LEU A 269 -5.91 7.93 -5.55
C LEU A 269 -4.72 8.51 -6.33
N LYS A 270 -4.65 8.28 -7.66
CA LYS A 270 -3.62 8.83 -8.55
C LYS A 270 -2.16 8.57 -8.09
N HIS A 271 -1.91 7.53 -7.30
CA HIS A 271 -0.56 7.19 -6.82
C HIS A 271 0.41 6.87 -7.96
N CYS A 272 -0.10 6.28 -9.04
CA CYS A 272 0.65 6.03 -10.26
C CYS A 272 0.45 7.23 -11.21
N LYS A 273 1.46 8.08 -11.42
CA LYS A 273 1.41 9.11 -12.46
C LYS A 273 1.33 8.45 -13.85
N HIS A 274 0.48 8.97 -14.72
CA HIS A 274 0.52 8.66 -16.15
C HIS A 274 1.87 9.17 -16.71
N GLY A 275 2.62 8.33 -17.43
CA GLY A 275 3.82 8.77 -18.15
C GLY A 275 5.17 8.27 -17.65
N GLN A 276 5.30 6.99 -17.28
CA GLN A 276 6.61 6.32 -17.30
C GLN A 276 6.71 5.29 -18.42
N THR A 277 6.17 5.65 -19.58
CA THR A 277 6.60 5.09 -20.87
C THR A 277 7.53 6.12 -21.47
N GLY A 278 8.78 5.73 -21.74
CA GLY A 278 9.60 6.47 -22.69
C GLY A 278 8.80 6.64 -23.98
N GLY A 279 8.78 7.88 -24.48
CA GLY A 279 8.25 8.35 -25.77
C GLY A 279 7.16 7.50 -26.43
N ASP A 280 5.91 7.89 -26.25
CA ASP A 280 5.09 8.32 -27.39
C ASP A 280 3.86 9.07 -26.88
N GLN A 281 3.80 10.37 -27.20
CA GLN A 281 2.62 11.19 -27.01
C GLN A 281 1.57 10.75 -28.04
N GLY A 282 0.38 10.34 -27.57
CA GLY A 282 -0.69 9.96 -28.47
C GLY A 282 -1.95 9.50 -27.74
N ASN A 283 -2.75 10.50 -27.36
CA ASN A 283 -4.19 10.53 -27.09
C ASN A 283 -4.84 9.49 -26.15
N GLY A 284 -5.82 10.01 -25.40
CA GLY A 284 -6.61 9.32 -24.39
C GLY A 284 -7.14 7.96 -24.83
N GLY A 285 -6.98 6.98 -23.94
CA GLY A 285 -7.36 5.59 -24.19
C GLY A 285 -7.32 4.75 -22.92
N SER A 286 -8.19 5.12 -21.97
CA SER A 286 -8.59 4.36 -20.79
C SER A 286 -8.82 2.88 -21.11
N MET A 287 -8.19 1.96 -20.35
CA MET A 287 -8.52 0.52 -20.17
C MET A 287 -8.59 -0.41 -21.40
N THR A 288 -8.77 0.09 -22.61
CA THR A 288 -8.90 -0.67 -23.86
C THR A 288 -7.55 -1.18 -24.37
N LYS A 289 -6.46 -0.44 -24.12
CA LYS A 289 -5.09 -0.85 -24.50
C LYS A 289 -4.61 -2.09 -23.72
N ILE A 290 -5.04 -2.28 -22.45
CA ILE A 290 -4.69 -3.47 -21.66
C ILE A 290 -5.40 -4.71 -22.21
N LYS A 291 -6.68 -4.59 -22.61
CA LYS A 291 -7.41 -5.67 -23.30
C LYS A 291 -6.80 -6.02 -24.66
N SER A 292 -6.32 -5.03 -25.40
CA SER A 292 -5.64 -5.24 -26.68
C SER A 292 -4.31 -5.99 -26.50
N ILE A 293 -3.48 -5.61 -25.52
CA ILE A 293 -2.21 -6.29 -25.23
C ILE A 293 -2.44 -7.73 -24.74
N LEU A 294 -3.46 -7.97 -23.90
CA LEU A 294 -3.86 -9.32 -23.48
C LEU A 294 -4.38 -10.18 -24.64
N ASN A 295 -5.10 -9.59 -25.60
CA ASN A 295 -5.57 -10.30 -26.80
C ASN A 295 -4.46 -10.58 -27.81
N ILE A 296 -3.44 -9.71 -27.89
CA ILE A 296 -2.24 -9.92 -28.71
C ILE A 296 -1.38 -11.04 -28.10
N LEU A 297 -1.21 -11.05 -26.77
CA LEU A 297 -0.50 -12.12 -26.06
C LEU A 297 -1.23 -13.47 -26.12
N LYS A 298 -2.57 -13.49 -26.27
CA LYS A 298 -3.35 -14.72 -26.51
C LYS A 298 -3.20 -15.29 -27.92
N ARG A 299 -2.76 -14.51 -28.92
CA ARG A 299 -2.75 -14.94 -30.33
C ARG A 299 -1.42 -15.51 -30.80
N HIS A 300 -0.31 -15.38 -30.07
CA HIS A 300 1.03 -15.66 -30.64
C HIS A 300 1.94 -16.60 -29.84
N LEU A 301 1.45 -17.34 -28.83
CA LEU A 301 2.25 -18.41 -28.22
C LEU A 301 1.43 -19.70 -28.05
N ILE A 302 1.86 -20.70 -28.81
CA ILE A 302 1.53 -22.11 -28.68
C ILE A 302 1.96 -22.58 -27.28
N LEU A 303 1.01 -22.86 -26.39
CA LEU A 303 1.09 -23.97 -25.42
C LEU A 303 -0.23 -24.15 -24.66
N PRO A 304 -1.03 -25.18 -25.01
CA PRO A 304 -2.21 -25.58 -24.26
C PRO A 304 -1.76 -26.43 -23.07
N ARG A 305 -1.56 -25.85 -21.89
CA ARG A 305 -1.52 -26.63 -20.62
C ARG A 305 -1.80 -25.90 -19.32
N ILE A 306 -2.08 -24.59 -19.33
CA ILE A 306 -2.42 -23.84 -18.10
C ILE A 306 -3.88 -23.32 -18.09
N VAL A 307 -4.63 -23.46 -19.19
CA VAL A 307 -6.02 -22.96 -19.32
C VAL A 307 -7.08 -23.93 -18.76
N LYS A 308 -6.71 -25.13 -18.30
CA LYS A 308 -7.68 -26.18 -17.89
C LYS A 308 -8.03 -26.24 -16.39
N ARG A 309 -7.71 -25.25 -15.56
CA ARG A 309 -8.07 -25.26 -14.12
C ARG A 309 -8.87 -24.07 -13.57
N VAL A 310 -9.32 -23.13 -14.42
CA VAL A 310 -10.17 -21.99 -13.95
C VAL A 310 -11.47 -21.87 -14.75
N TYR A 311 -11.83 -22.88 -15.54
CA TYR A 311 -13.11 -22.96 -16.28
C TYR A 311 -14.02 -24.05 -15.69
N ILE A 312 -14.23 -24.03 -14.37
CA ILE A 312 -15.38 -24.70 -13.73
C ILE A 312 -15.76 -23.78 -12.56
N TRP A 313 -17.05 -23.46 -12.44
CA TRP A 313 -17.69 -22.51 -11.50
C TRP A 313 -17.90 -21.07 -11.99
N SER A 314 -18.41 -20.95 -13.21
CA SER A 314 -19.50 -20.00 -13.47
C SER A 314 -20.70 -20.83 -13.94
N TYR A 315 -21.88 -20.57 -13.37
CA TYR A 315 -23.12 -21.39 -13.37
C TYR A 315 -23.21 -22.45 -12.26
N VAL A 316 -23.37 -22.01 -11.00
CA VAL A 316 -24.59 -22.00 -10.16
C VAL A 316 -24.29 -21.06 -8.99
#